data_AF-A0A225DA05-F1
#
_entry.id   AF-A0A225DA05-F1
#
_cell.length_a   1.000
_cell.length_b   1.000
_cell.length_c   1.000
_cell.angle_alpha   90.00
_cell.angle_beta   90.00
_cell.angle_gamma   90.00
#
_symmetry.space_group_name_H-M   'P 1'
#
loop_
_entity.id
_entity.type
_entity.pdbx_description
1 polymer ?
#
loop_
_entity_poly.entity_id
_entity_poly.type
_entity_poly.pdbx_seq_one_letter_code
_entity_poly.pdbx_strand_id
1 'polypeptide(L)'
;MTRLEWQQLAERWLGDAKCLLDDHRWSAAYYLAGYAVECGLKACVLVRVAAVPEVIFGDKKFSEKCWTHSILDLVKMADLEGARAADAVANAALGKNWLVVKDWSEKARYNTASHQKAKKLYDAITDHANGVMQWIRVHW
;
A
#
# COMPACT_ATOMS: atom_id res chain seq x y z
N MET A 1 -16.89 -4.86 -2.31
CA MET A 1 -16.02 -3.68 -2.23
C MET A 1 -15.56 -3.34 -3.63
N THR A 2 -15.95 -2.18 -4.14
CA THR A 2 -15.64 -1.67 -5.48
C THR A 2 -14.26 -1.02 -5.51
N ARG A 3 -13.75 -0.72 -6.71
CA ARG A 3 -12.49 0.02 -6.89
C ARG A 3 -12.54 1.39 -6.20
N LEU A 4 -13.62 2.14 -6.39
CA LEU A 4 -13.80 3.46 -5.78
C LEU A 4 -13.84 3.39 -4.25
N GLU A 5 -14.50 2.36 -3.70
CA GLU A 5 -14.56 2.17 -2.24
C GLU A 5 -13.16 1.90 -1.65
N TRP A 6 -12.32 1.10 -2.34
CA TRP A 6 -10.93 0.87 -1.91
C TRP A 6 -10.07 2.13 -1.99
N GLN A 7 -10.20 2.91 -3.06
CA GLN A 7 -9.50 4.19 -3.21
C GLN A 7 -9.89 5.16 -2.09
N GLN A 8 -11.19 5.32 -1.83
CA GLN A 8 -11.69 6.18 -0.76
C GLN A 8 -11.25 5.71 0.62
N LEU A 9 -11.20 4.39 0.85
CA LEU A 9 -10.71 3.82 2.10
C LEU A 9 -9.21 4.08 2.28
N ALA A 10 -8.41 3.98 1.22
CA ALA A 10 -6.99 4.31 1.25
C ALA A 10 -6.75 5.78 1.63
N GLU A 11 -7.48 6.72 1.00
CA GLU A 11 -7.36 8.15 1.30
C GLU A 11 -7.79 8.48 2.73
N ARG A 12 -8.90 7.88 3.19
CA ARG A 12 -9.35 8.03 4.58
C ARG A 12 -8.28 7.58 5.56
N TRP A 13 -7.69 6.41 5.35
CA TRP A 13 -6.65 5.89 6.22
C TRP A 13 -5.38 6.76 6.24
N LEU A 14 -5.03 7.41 5.13
CA LEU A 14 -3.93 8.39 5.13
C LEU A 14 -4.27 9.63 5.95
N GLY A 15 -5.48 10.17 5.79
CA GLY A 15 -5.96 11.30 6.59
C GLY A 15 -5.92 10.98 8.08
N ASP A 16 -6.48 9.83 8.47
CA ASP A 16 -6.50 9.39 9.86
C ASP A 16 -5.08 9.14 10.41
N ALA A 17 -4.20 8.51 9.61
CA ALA A 17 -2.82 8.28 9.99
C ALA A 17 -2.07 9.60 10.23
N LYS A 18 -2.35 10.65 9.44
CA LYS A 18 -1.76 11.98 9.65
C LYS A 18 -2.20 12.59 10.96
N CYS A 19 -3.51 12.61 11.22
CA CYS A 19 -4.08 13.15 12.45
C CYS A 19 -3.48 12.45 13.69
N LEU A 20 -3.37 11.12 13.65
CA LEU A 20 -2.79 10.34 14.74
C LEU A 20 -1.29 10.58 14.90
N LEU A 21 -0.56 10.80 13.80
CA LEU A 21 0.86 11.10 13.86
C LEU A 21 1.11 12.44 14.56
N ASP A 22 0.31 13.45 14.22
CA ASP A 22 0.37 14.80 14.79
C ASP A 22 -0.05 14.81 16.27
N ASP A 23 -1.02 13.98 16.65
CA ASP A 23 -1.49 13.82 18.03
C ASP A 23 -0.61 12.86 18.87
N HIS A 24 0.59 12.54 18.40
CA HIS A 24 1.54 11.64 19.06
C HIS A 24 1.06 10.19 19.28
N ARG A 25 0.01 9.76 18.57
CA ARG A 25 -0.52 8.38 18.58
C ARG A 25 0.23 7.49 17.58
N TRP A 26 1.55 7.39 17.73
CA TRP A 26 2.46 6.85 16.71
C TRP A 26 2.19 5.39 16.29
N SER A 27 1.92 4.49 17.24
CA SER A 27 1.60 3.09 16.91
C SER A 27 0.35 2.98 16.04
N ALA A 28 -0.67 3.79 16.34
CA ALA A 28 -1.91 3.81 15.57
C ALA A 28 -1.68 4.47 14.19
N ALA A 29 -0.91 5.56 14.13
CA ALA A 29 -0.52 6.20 12.87
C ALA A 29 0.25 5.24 11.94
N TYR A 30 1.26 4.54 12.47
CA TYR A 30 2.03 3.53 11.73
C TYR A 30 1.13 2.40 11.22
N TYR A 31 0.19 1.97 12.06
CA TYR A 31 -0.75 0.92 11.72
C TYR A 31 -1.66 1.35 10.56
N LEU A 32 -2.36 2.48 10.67
CA LEU A 32 -3.28 2.96 9.63
C LEU A 32 -2.57 3.36 8.33
N ALA A 33 -1.36 3.92 8.42
CA ALA A 33 -0.58 4.28 7.24
C ALA A 33 -0.33 3.07 6.32
N GLY A 34 0.00 1.90 6.88
CA GLY A 34 0.17 0.69 6.06
C GLY A 34 -1.13 0.14 5.49
N TYR A 35 -2.25 0.23 6.21
CA TYR A 35 -3.56 -0.13 5.65
C TYR A 35 -3.96 0.74 4.47
N ALA A 36 -3.56 2.01 4.44
CA ALA A 36 -3.80 2.85 3.28
C ALA A 36 -3.14 2.27 2.02
N VAL A 37 -1.88 1.84 2.13
CA VAL A 37 -1.13 1.19 1.03
C VAL A 37 -1.82 -0.12 0.60
N GLU A 38 -2.23 -0.94 1.57
CA GLU A 38 -2.95 -2.19 1.31
C GLU A 38 -4.25 -1.93 0.51
N CYS A 39 -5.05 -0.96 0.96
CA CYS A 39 -6.30 -0.58 0.29
C CYS A 39 -6.04 -0.08 -1.12
N GLY A 40 -5.00 0.73 -1.31
CA GLY A 40 -4.64 1.23 -2.63
C GLY A 40 -4.21 0.12 -3.59
N LEU A 41 -3.41 -0.83 -3.13
CA LEU A 41 -3.03 -1.98 -3.94
C LEU A 41 -4.22 -2.90 -4.25
N LYS A 42 -5.17 -3.05 -3.32
CA LYS A 42 -6.43 -3.78 -3.59
C LYS A 42 -7.29 -3.08 -4.66
N ALA A 43 -7.23 -1.76 -4.76
CA ALA A 43 -7.81 -1.05 -5.92
C ALA A 43 -7.07 -1.39 -7.23
N CYS A 44 -5.73 -1.43 -7.24
CA CYS A 44 -4.95 -1.87 -8.41
C CYS A 44 -5.29 -3.31 -8.84
N VAL A 45 -5.50 -4.23 -7.89
CA VAL A 45 -5.95 -5.60 -8.20
C VAL A 45 -7.25 -5.59 -8.99
N LEU A 46 -8.20 -4.72 -8.63
CA LEU A 46 -9.46 -4.59 -9.37
C LEU A 46 -9.27 -3.99 -10.77
N VAL A 47 -8.26 -3.12 -10.98
CA VAL A 47 -7.87 -2.66 -12.32
C VAL A 47 -7.37 -3.84 -13.17
N ARG A 48 -6.49 -4.69 -12.63
CA ARG A 48 -6.02 -5.91 -13.32
C ARG A 48 -7.19 -6.82 -13.68
N VAL A 49 -8.08 -7.10 -12.73
CA VAL A 49 -9.23 -7.98 -12.95
C VAL A 49 -10.18 -7.41 -14.00
N ALA A 50 -10.37 -6.09 -14.04
CA ALA A 50 -11.18 -5.47 -15.09
C ALA A 50 -10.53 -5.56 -16.47
N ALA A 51 -9.20 -5.47 -16.56
CA ALA A 51 -8.45 -5.57 -17.81
C ALA A 51 -8.29 -7.02 -18.31
N VAL A 52 -8.16 -7.98 -17.38
CA VAL A 52 -7.94 -9.42 -17.67
C VAL A 52 -8.82 -10.27 -16.73
N PRO A 53 -10.14 -10.36 -16.97
CA PRO A 53 -11.07 -11.12 -16.12
C PRO A 53 -10.74 -12.61 -15.95
N GLU A 54 -10.05 -13.18 -16.92
CA GLU A 54 -9.67 -14.59 -17.03
C GLU A 54 -8.68 -14.99 -15.93
N VAL A 55 -7.98 -14.03 -15.33
CA VAL A 55 -7.09 -14.25 -14.18
C VAL A 55 -7.79 -14.95 -13.03
N ILE A 56 -9.10 -14.70 -12.85
CA ILE A 56 -9.93 -15.32 -11.80
C ILE A 56 -10.04 -16.83 -12.03
N PHE A 57 -10.07 -17.28 -13.30
CA PHE A 57 -10.17 -18.69 -13.66
C PHE A 57 -8.79 -19.36 -13.81
N GLY A 58 -7.72 -18.57 -13.95
CA GLY A 58 -6.34 -19.06 -14.02
C GLY A 58 -5.81 -19.60 -12.67
N ASP A 59 -6.39 -19.16 -11.55
CA ASP A 59 -6.02 -19.63 -10.22
C ASP A 59 -7.26 -19.75 -9.31
N LYS A 60 -7.59 -20.99 -8.93
CA LYS A 60 -8.75 -21.30 -8.06
C LYS A 60 -8.70 -20.58 -6.71
N LYS A 61 -7.51 -20.16 -6.24
CA LYS A 61 -7.32 -19.43 -4.98
C LYS A 61 -7.08 -17.94 -5.17
N PHE A 62 -7.29 -17.39 -6.37
CA PHE A 62 -7.04 -15.98 -6.67
C PHE A 62 -7.76 -15.03 -5.70
N SER A 63 -9.07 -15.24 -5.51
CA SER A 63 -9.88 -14.40 -4.62
C SER A 63 -9.36 -14.44 -3.18
N GLU A 64 -9.03 -15.63 -2.66
CA GLU A 64 -8.44 -15.81 -1.32
C GLU A 64 -7.13 -15.03 -1.17
N LYS A 65 -6.24 -15.13 -2.16
CA LYS A 65 -4.94 -14.43 -2.17
C LYS A 65 -5.08 -12.91 -2.18
N CYS A 66 -6.13 -12.37 -2.79
CA CYS A 66 -6.40 -10.93 -2.81
C CYS A 66 -6.75 -10.36 -1.42
N TRP A 67 -7.12 -11.19 -0.45
CA TRP A 67 -7.40 -10.76 0.92
C TRP A 67 -6.17 -10.69 1.82
N THR A 68 -4.99 -11.02 1.31
CA THR A 68 -3.72 -10.87 2.05
C THR A 68 -3.48 -9.43 2.51
N HIS A 69 -2.71 -9.30 3.57
CA HIS A 69 -2.20 -8.03 4.12
C HIS A 69 -0.74 -7.77 3.72
N SER A 70 -0.11 -8.73 3.02
CA SER A 70 1.25 -8.61 2.52
C SER A 70 1.29 -7.64 1.33
N ILE A 71 2.02 -6.54 1.51
CA ILE A 71 2.16 -5.49 0.49
C ILE A 71 2.74 -6.06 -0.82
N LEU A 72 3.79 -6.88 -0.75
CA LEU A 72 4.41 -7.44 -1.95
C LEU A 72 3.54 -8.49 -2.64
N ASP A 73 2.77 -9.28 -1.87
CA ASP A 73 1.82 -10.22 -2.47
C ASP A 73 0.71 -9.46 -3.19
N LEU A 74 0.23 -8.33 -2.65
CA LEU A 74 -0.75 -7.49 -3.34
C LEU A 74 -0.17 -6.85 -4.61
N VAL A 75 1.08 -6.40 -4.61
CA VAL A 75 1.78 -5.94 -5.83
C VAL A 75 1.78 -7.05 -6.90
N LYS A 76 2.07 -8.29 -6.50
CA LYS A 76 2.02 -9.46 -7.39
C LYS A 76 0.62 -9.76 -7.89
N MET A 77 -0.40 -9.70 -7.02
CA MET A 77 -1.79 -9.89 -7.42
C MET A 77 -2.27 -8.78 -8.37
N ALA A 78 -1.72 -7.56 -8.27
CA ALA A 78 -1.99 -6.47 -9.20
C ALA A 78 -1.18 -6.56 -10.51
N ASP A 79 -0.28 -7.53 -10.66
CA ASP A 79 0.66 -7.66 -11.80
C ASP A 79 1.68 -6.54 -11.92
N LEU A 80 2.01 -5.87 -10.81
CA LEU A 80 2.84 -4.66 -10.83
C LEU A 80 4.28 -4.90 -10.38
N GLU A 81 4.73 -6.14 -10.20
CA GLU A 81 6.11 -6.44 -9.77
C GLU A 81 7.15 -5.88 -10.74
N GLY A 82 6.94 -6.06 -12.04
CA GLY A 82 7.82 -5.56 -13.09
C GLY A 82 7.86 -4.04 -13.14
N ALA A 83 6.70 -3.38 -13.13
CA ALA A 83 6.60 -1.92 -13.12
C ALA A 83 7.29 -1.32 -11.88
N ARG A 84 6.99 -1.87 -10.69
CA ARG A 84 7.61 -1.43 -9.43
C ARG A 84 9.13 -1.56 -9.46
N ALA A 85 9.65 -2.67 -9.99
CA ALA A 85 11.09 -2.89 -10.09
C ALA A 85 11.75 -1.90 -11.07
N ALA A 86 11.15 -1.70 -12.25
CA ALA A 86 11.65 -0.75 -13.25
C ALA A 86 11.65 0.70 -12.73
N ASP A 87 10.55 1.13 -12.11
CA ASP A 87 10.41 2.50 -11.59
C ASP A 87 11.31 2.75 -10.38
N ALA A 88 11.54 1.74 -9.53
CA ALA A 88 12.49 1.83 -8.44
C ALA A 88 13.96 1.95 -8.92
N VAL A 89 14.28 1.37 -10.07
CA VAL A 89 15.60 1.52 -10.72
C VAL A 89 15.72 2.90 -11.36
N ALA A 90 14.69 3.36 -12.06
CA ALA A 90 14.66 4.67 -12.71
C ALA A 90 14.63 5.83 -11.69
N ASN A 91 14.04 5.61 -10.52
CA ASN A 91 13.92 6.59 -9.45
C ASN A 91 14.36 5.98 -8.11
N ALA A 92 15.62 6.22 -7.75
CA ALA A 92 16.22 5.70 -6.53
C ALA A 92 15.52 6.21 -5.25
N ALA A 93 14.90 7.40 -5.25
CA ALA A 93 14.17 7.92 -4.10
C ALA A 93 12.87 7.13 -3.88
N LEU A 94 12.13 6.86 -4.96
CA LEU A 94 10.97 5.96 -4.92
C LEU A 94 11.38 4.55 -4.48
N GLY A 95 12.51 4.03 -4.98
CA GLY A 95 13.07 2.75 -4.55
C GLY A 95 13.31 2.69 -3.04
N LYS A 96 13.91 3.73 -2.45
CA LYS A 96 14.10 3.82 -0.99
C LYS A 96 12.78 3.85 -0.22
N ASN A 97 11.78 4.57 -0.72
CA ASN A 97 10.46 4.60 -0.10
C ASN A 97 9.79 3.22 -0.13
N TRP A 98 9.90 2.50 -1.24
CA TRP A 98 9.45 1.11 -1.34
C TRP A 98 10.16 0.17 -0.35
N LEU A 99 11.45 0.36 -0.10
CA LEU A 99 12.16 -0.43 0.92
C LEU A 99 11.60 -0.23 2.32
N VAL A 100 11.05 0.95 2.63
CA VAL A 100 10.40 1.22 3.92
C VAL A 100 9.00 0.60 3.97
N VAL A 101 8.21 0.80 2.91
CA VAL A 101 6.80 0.40 2.90
C VAL A 101 6.62 -1.12 2.81
N LYS A 102 7.46 -1.81 2.04
CA LYS A 102 7.35 -3.27 1.85
C LYS A 102 7.46 -4.10 3.13
N ASP A 103 8.13 -3.55 4.16
CA ASP A 103 8.40 -4.24 5.43
C ASP A 103 7.27 -4.02 6.46
N TRP A 104 6.23 -3.27 6.11
CA TRP A 104 5.05 -3.15 6.95
C TRP A 104 4.25 -4.46 6.96
N SER A 105 3.63 -4.77 8.10
CA SER A 105 2.67 -5.86 8.26
C SER A 105 1.62 -5.47 9.31
N GLU A 106 0.42 -6.02 9.17
CA GLU A 106 -0.69 -5.89 10.11
C GLU A 106 -0.34 -6.37 11.52
N LYS A 107 0.67 -7.24 11.67
CA LYS A 107 1.23 -7.65 12.98
C LYS A 107 1.74 -6.47 13.81
N ALA A 108 2.00 -5.32 13.18
CA ALA A 108 2.33 -4.08 13.89
C ALA A 108 1.26 -3.68 14.92
N ARG A 109 0.02 -4.15 14.79
CA ARG A 109 -1.06 -3.98 15.78
C ARG A 109 -0.65 -4.40 17.20
N TYR A 110 0.18 -5.44 17.33
CA TYR A 110 0.60 -5.99 18.62
C TYR A 110 1.91 -5.40 19.13
N ASN A 111 2.48 -4.42 18.43
CA ASN A 111 3.78 -3.83 18.74
C ASN A 111 3.66 -2.32 18.96
N THR A 112 4.62 -1.75 19.69
CA THR A 112 4.75 -0.30 19.82
C THR A 112 5.63 0.26 18.71
N ALA A 113 5.18 1.30 18.03
CA ALA A 113 6.00 2.06 17.08
C ALA A 113 6.49 3.37 17.73
N SER A 114 7.77 3.68 17.55
CA SER A 114 8.30 4.99 17.92
C SER A 114 7.81 6.08 16.95
N HIS A 115 7.86 7.34 17.38
CA HIS A 115 7.62 8.49 16.52
C HIS A 115 8.42 8.41 15.21
N GLN A 116 9.73 8.16 15.31
CA GLN A 116 10.62 8.07 14.15
C GLN A 116 10.19 6.98 13.18
N LYS A 117 9.76 5.82 13.67
CA LYS A 117 9.30 4.71 12.82
C LYS A 117 7.98 5.04 12.14
N ALA A 118 7.01 5.59 12.88
CA ALA A 118 5.72 6.04 12.35
C ALA A 118 5.90 7.12 11.27
N LYS A 119 6.69 8.15 11.58
CA LYS A 119 6.97 9.24 10.66
C LYS A 119 7.70 8.76 9.41
N LYS A 120 8.73 7.91 9.55
CA LYS A 120 9.47 7.37 8.40
C LYS A 120 8.58 6.61 7.44
N LEU A 121 7.66 5.78 7.95
CA LEU A 121 6.70 5.07 7.12
C LEU A 121 5.74 6.06 6.44
N TYR A 122 5.15 6.98 7.21
CA TYR A 122 4.20 7.95 6.69
C TYR A 122 4.80 8.82 5.58
N ASP A 123 6.01 9.35 5.80
CA ASP A 123 6.74 10.15 4.81
C ASP A 123 7.03 9.34 3.53
N ALA A 124 7.48 8.08 3.67
CA ALA A 124 7.74 7.21 2.51
C ALA A 124 6.47 6.92 1.68
N ILE A 125 5.31 6.89 2.32
CA ILE A 125 4.02 6.69 1.65
C ILE A 125 3.56 7.97 0.96
N THR A 126 3.72 9.12 1.63
CA THR A 126 3.06 10.38 1.25
C THR A 126 3.96 11.40 0.56
N ASP A 127 5.26 11.13 0.39
CA ASP A 127 6.18 12.00 -0.34
C ASP A 127 5.58 12.44 -1.68
N HIS A 128 5.64 13.75 -1.94
CA HIS A 128 4.90 14.35 -3.05
C HIS A 128 5.38 13.86 -4.43
N ALA A 129 6.68 13.61 -4.58
CA ALA A 129 7.28 13.24 -5.86
C ALA A 129 7.57 11.74 -5.98
N ASN A 130 7.88 11.09 -4.86
CA ASN A 130 8.43 9.74 -4.80
C ASN A 130 7.67 8.85 -3.81
N GLY A 131 6.51 9.29 -3.32
CA GLY A 131 5.72 8.56 -2.35
C GLY A 131 5.12 7.29 -2.96
N VAL A 132 5.13 6.21 -2.18
CA VAL A 132 4.54 4.94 -2.63
C VAL A 132 3.05 5.09 -2.94
N MET A 133 2.31 5.93 -2.20
CA MET A 133 0.91 6.19 -2.55
C MET A 133 0.81 6.90 -3.90
N GLN A 134 1.65 7.88 -4.20
CA GLN A 134 1.60 8.56 -5.51
C GLN A 134 1.80 7.59 -6.66
N TRP A 135 2.76 6.67 -6.51
CA TRP A 135 2.95 5.59 -7.47
C TRP A 135 1.72 4.69 -7.57
N ILE A 136 1.13 4.26 -6.45
CA ILE A 136 -0.11 3.46 -6.45
C ILE A 136 -1.23 4.20 -7.18
N ARG A 137 -1.35 5.53 -7.00
CA ARG A 137 -2.41 6.32 -7.65
C ARG A 137 -2.34 6.31 -9.17
N VAL A 138 -1.16 6.09 -9.75
CA VAL A 138 -0.99 5.97 -11.21
C VAL A 138 -1.53 4.64 -11.73
N HIS A 139 -1.63 3.62 -10.87
CA HIS A 139 -1.99 2.25 -11.27
C HIS A 139 -3.41 1.82 -10.83
N TRP A 140 -4.11 2.62 -10.01
CA TRP A 140 -5.40 2.25 -9.43
C TRP A 140 -6.64 2.83 -10.13
#